data_AF-A0A9D9NJ84-F1
#
_entry.id   AF-A0A9D9NJ84-F1
#
_cell.length_a   1.000
_cell.length_b   1.000
_cell.length_c   1.000
_cell.angle_alpha   90.00
_cell.angle_beta   90.00
_cell.angle_gamma   90.00
#
_symmetry.space_group_name_H-M   'P 1'
#
loop_
_entity.id
_entity.type
_entity.pdbx_description
1 polymer ?
#
loop_
_entity_poly.entity_id
_entity_poly.type
_entity_poly.pdbx_seq_one_letter_code
_entity_poly.pdbx_strand_id
1 'polypeptide(L)'
;MRKVFLAMLVLTSQLSFAKGGIEVVSDNPLQLPASEAAYSPVISPDGEWLLVTSNAMKGLQKYDLATGQLETITTDNGAGYNAKISNDGSTIVYRTSEFKNRLRYFSVKSVDVATGKTETVVKPTRNVSAFGAVNGTALAVDGNKMKTKRISGKKVEYPAIAGIVNGNLVVTRDGKSNTINPVGKSRYLWQSVSPDGKKVLFAVPENGMVAYVSNLDGSNPVRLGRLSAPEWMGNDWVVGMVDKDNGEVVTESVIVAVRADGSDYTALTDGSQICMYPSASMDATKIVYNTAEGKIHLMKVKTTK
;
A
#
# COMPACT_ATOMS: atom_id res chain seq x y z
N MET A 1 60.25 -21.63 28.84
CA MET A 1 59.76 -21.19 27.51
C MET A 1 58.25 -21.00 27.58
N ARG A 2 57.77 -19.76 27.78
CA ARG A 2 56.34 -19.42 27.81
C ARG A 2 55.89 -19.07 26.40
N LYS A 3 54.91 -19.80 25.85
CA LYS A 3 54.26 -19.47 24.58
C LYS A 3 53.21 -18.38 24.84
N VAL A 4 53.38 -17.23 24.21
CA VAL A 4 52.42 -16.12 24.21
C VAL A 4 51.42 -16.37 23.09
N PHE A 5 50.14 -16.50 23.42
CA PHE A 5 49.04 -16.48 22.45
C PHE A 5 48.67 -15.02 22.18
N LEU A 6 48.83 -14.58 20.93
CA LEU A 6 48.38 -13.27 20.47
C LEU A 6 46.95 -13.41 19.96
N ALA A 7 45.97 -12.93 20.73
CA ALA A 7 44.58 -12.84 20.29
C ALA A 7 44.44 -11.63 19.36
N MET A 8 44.14 -11.89 18.09
CA MET A 8 43.90 -10.86 17.08
C MET A 8 42.44 -10.41 17.18
N LEU A 9 42.21 -9.21 17.69
CA LEU A 9 40.89 -8.60 17.81
C LEU A 9 40.47 -8.12 16.42
N VAL A 10 39.56 -8.84 15.75
CA VAL A 10 38.96 -8.39 14.49
C VAL A 10 37.86 -7.38 14.83
N LEU A 11 38.17 -6.09 14.69
CA LEU A 11 37.13 -5.05 14.61
C LEU A 11 36.43 -5.19 13.26
N THR A 12 35.26 -5.80 13.25
CA THR A 12 34.33 -5.65 12.13
C THR A 12 33.76 -4.23 12.19
N SER A 13 34.28 -3.35 11.34
CA SER A 13 33.69 -2.03 11.10
C SER A 13 32.30 -2.23 10.47
N GLN A 14 31.24 -1.98 11.25
CA GLN A 14 29.91 -1.79 10.69
C GLN A 14 29.95 -0.52 9.83
N LEU A 15 29.88 -0.70 8.51
CA LEU A 15 29.64 0.40 7.57
C LEU A 15 28.26 0.97 7.90
N SER A 16 28.24 2.05 8.66
CA SER A 16 27.03 2.84 8.91
C SER A 16 26.71 3.59 7.62
N PHE A 17 25.79 3.06 6.81
CA PHE A 17 25.17 3.80 5.71
C PHE A 17 24.10 4.76 6.25
N ALA A 18 24.46 5.62 7.20
CA ALA A 18 23.56 6.67 7.67
C ALA A 18 23.78 7.93 6.83
N LYS A 19 23.12 7.99 5.67
CA LYS A 19 22.98 9.24 4.89
C LYS A 19 21.53 9.62 4.58
N GLY A 20 20.55 8.85 5.07
CA GLY A 20 19.12 9.11 4.90
C GLY A 20 18.38 8.97 6.23
N GLY A 21 17.22 9.63 6.35
CA GLY A 21 16.40 9.63 7.57
C GLY A 21 15.69 8.30 7.90
N ILE A 22 16.09 7.21 7.24
CA ILE A 22 15.52 5.86 7.41
C ILE A 22 16.62 4.80 7.28
N GLU A 23 16.56 3.79 8.14
CA GLU A 23 17.50 2.67 8.19
C GLU A 23 16.74 1.33 8.19
N VAL A 24 17.24 0.35 7.42
CA VAL A 24 16.74 -1.03 7.45
C VAL A 24 17.37 -1.76 8.63
N VAL A 25 16.53 -2.19 9.58
CA VAL A 25 16.94 -2.94 10.77
C VAL A 25 17.02 -4.43 10.47
N SER A 26 16.06 -4.95 9.71
CA SER A 26 16.04 -6.34 9.26
C SER A 26 15.14 -6.48 8.06
N ASP A 27 15.42 -7.44 7.19
CA ASP A 27 14.58 -7.83 6.07
C ASP A 27 14.56 -9.35 5.97
N ASN A 28 13.42 -9.96 6.30
CA ASN A 28 13.31 -11.41 6.38
C ASN A 28 12.10 -11.90 5.58
N PRO A 29 12.23 -13.00 4.81
CA PRO A 29 11.10 -13.64 4.19
C PRO A 29 10.16 -14.22 5.25
N LEU A 30 8.85 -14.00 5.09
CA LEU A 30 7.82 -14.65 5.87
C LEU A 30 7.68 -16.11 5.45
N GLN A 31 7.48 -16.98 6.43
CA GLN A 31 7.23 -18.40 6.21
C GLN A 31 5.73 -18.58 5.94
N LEU A 32 5.34 -18.48 4.67
CA LEU A 32 4.03 -18.91 4.21
C LEU A 32 4.02 -20.44 4.03
N PRO A 33 2.88 -21.11 4.19
CA PRO A 33 2.76 -22.53 3.88
C PRO A 33 3.34 -22.86 2.49
N ALA A 34 4.12 -23.94 2.40
CA ALA A 34 5.09 -24.21 1.33
C ALA A 34 4.55 -24.25 -0.11
N SER A 35 3.23 -24.22 -0.32
CA SER A 35 2.57 -24.21 -1.63
C SER A 35 1.97 -22.85 -2.03
N GLU A 36 2.13 -21.79 -1.23
CA GLU A 36 1.42 -20.52 -1.44
C GLU A 36 2.39 -19.38 -1.81
N ALA A 37 2.57 -19.16 -3.11
CA ALA A 37 3.04 -17.87 -3.61
C ALA A 37 1.95 -16.82 -3.38
N ALA A 38 2.33 -15.71 -2.77
CA ALA A 38 1.43 -14.64 -2.36
C ALA A 38 1.90 -13.29 -2.93
N TYR A 39 0.95 -12.41 -3.18
CA TYR A 39 1.20 -11.17 -3.91
C TYR A 39 0.44 -10.00 -3.29
N SER A 40 0.90 -8.79 -3.58
CA SER A 40 0.29 -7.51 -3.19
C SER A 40 -0.05 -7.44 -1.70
N PRO A 41 0.94 -7.64 -0.81
CA PRO A 41 0.68 -7.65 0.62
C PRO A 41 0.19 -6.29 1.11
N VAL A 42 -0.74 -6.27 2.05
CA VAL A 42 -1.22 -5.04 2.72
C VAL A 42 -1.11 -5.24 4.22
N ILE A 43 -0.13 -4.60 4.85
CA ILE A 43 0.07 -4.73 6.30
C ILE A 43 -0.98 -3.91 7.06
N SER A 44 -1.40 -4.43 8.21
CA SER A 44 -2.31 -3.73 9.12
C SER A 44 -1.66 -2.46 9.70
N PRO A 45 -2.47 -1.47 10.12
CA PRO A 45 -1.94 -0.23 10.68
C PRO A 45 -1.03 -0.43 11.89
N ASP A 46 -1.35 -1.39 12.76
CA ASP A 46 -0.55 -1.78 13.93
C ASP A 46 0.68 -2.64 13.57
N GLY A 47 0.74 -3.13 12.32
CA GLY A 47 1.83 -3.96 11.84
C GLY A 47 1.84 -5.38 12.38
N GLU A 48 0.73 -5.90 12.93
CA GLU A 48 0.66 -7.22 13.57
C GLU A 48 0.13 -8.33 12.63
N TRP A 49 -0.48 -7.97 11.50
CA TRP A 49 -0.94 -8.92 10.49
C TRP A 49 -0.91 -8.26 9.11
N LEU A 50 -1.09 -9.06 8.05
CA LEU A 50 -1.21 -8.53 6.69
C LEU A 50 -2.26 -9.28 5.88
N LEU A 51 -2.79 -8.63 4.84
CA LEU A 51 -3.51 -9.30 3.78
C LEU A 51 -2.54 -9.74 2.69
N VAL A 52 -2.85 -10.86 2.06
CA VAL A 52 -2.22 -11.34 0.83
C VAL A 52 -3.27 -11.83 -0.16
N THR A 53 -2.92 -11.86 -1.45
CA THR A 53 -3.76 -12.41 -2.51
C THR A 53 -2.98 -13.41 -3.37
N SER A 54 -3.71 -14.24 -4.12
CA SER A 54 -3.15 -15.02 -5.22
C SER A 54 -2.61 -14.16 -6.36
N ASN A 55 -1.77 -14.74 -7.23
CA ASN A 55 -1.22 -14.10 -8.43
C ASN A 55 -2.33 -13.54 -9.36
N ALA A 56 -3.46 -14.23 -9.44
CA ALA A 56 -4.62 -13.81 -10.24
C ALA A 56 -5.46 -12.70 -9.58
N MET A 57 -5.00 -12.14 -8.45
CA MET A 57 -5.71 -11.13 -7.65
C MET A 57 -7.09 -11.62 -7.17
N LYS A 58 -7.23 -12.94 -7.00
CA LYS A 58 -8.45 -13.61 -6.53
C LYS A 58 -8.31 -13.93 -5.04
N GLY A 59 -9.35 -13.59 -4.30
CA GLY A 59 -9.44 -13.82 -2.87
C GLY A 59 -8.53 -12.91 -2.04
N LEU A 60 -8.71 -12.98 -0.73
CA LEU A 60 -7.82 -12.38 0.26
C LEU A 60 -7.66 -13.36 1.40
N GLN A 61 -6.44 -13.54 1.87
CA GLN A 61 -6.12 -14.22 3.12
C GLN A 61 -5.46 -13.22 4.08
N LYS A 62 -5.69 -13.40 5.38
CA LYS A 62 -5.05 -12.67 6.46
C LYS A 62 -3.95 -13.55 7.05
N TYR A 63 -2.72 -13.06 7.08
CA TYR A 63 -1.58 -13.68 7.73
C TYR A 63 -1.29 -13.00 9.07
N ASP A 64 -1.35 -13.75 10.16
CA ASP A 64 -1.00 -13.27 11.50
C ASP A 64 0.52 -13.41 11.73
N LEU A 65 1.21 -12.31 12.05
CA LEU A 65 2.66 -12.30 12.15
C LEU A 65 3.20 -13.00 13.42
N ALA A 66 2.38 -13.11 14.47
CA ALA A 66 2.79 -13.75 15.71
C ALA A 66 2.70 -15.28 15.62
N THR A 67 1.65 -15.79 14.96
CA THR A 67 1.34 -17.22 14.88
C THR A 67 1.75 -17.85 13.56
N GLY A 68 1.95 -17.05 12.51
CA GLY A 68 2.20 -17.52 11.14
C GLY A 68 0.99 -18.16 10.47
N GLN A 69 -0.22 -17.98 11.03
CA GLN A 69 -1.44 -18.60 10.50
C GLN A 69 -2.07 -17.78 9.39
N LEU A 70 -2.60 -18.48 8.38
CA LEU A 70 -3.42 -17.90 7.30
C LEU A 70 -4.90 -18.19 7.52
N GLU A 71 -5.70 -17.13 7.47
CA GLU A 71 -7.15 -17.19 7.51
C GLU A 71 -7.73 -16.67 6.18
N THR A 72 -8.71 -17.37 5.61
CA THR A 72 -9.39 -16.89 4.40
C THR A 72 -10.41 -15.81 4.75
N ILE A 73 -10.23 -14.60 4.19
CA ILE A 73 -11.19 -13.50 4.31
C ILE A 73 -12.26 -13.58 3.22
N THR A 74 -11.85 -13.89 1.99
CA THR A 74 -12.78 -14.05 0.86
C THR A 74 -12.13 -14.84 -0.26
N THR A 75 -12.97 -15.46 -1.10
CA THR A 75 -12.56 -16.11 -2.36
C THR A 75 -13.03 -15.33 -3.60
N ASP A 76 -13.52 -14.11 -3.41
CA ASP A 76 -14.09 -13.28 -4.47
C ASP A 76 -13.05 -12.94 -5.58
N ASN A 77 -13.50 -12.95 -6.83
CA ASN A 77 -12.67 -12.54 -7.96
C ASN A 77 -12.35 -11.04 -7.91
N GLY A 78 -11.07 -10.70 -8.03
CA GLY A 78 -10.59 -9.31 -8.06
C GLY A 78 -10.42 -8.65 -6.70
N ALA A 79 -10.61 -9.39 -5.59
CA ALA A 79 -10.46 -8.89 -4.23
C ALA A 79 -9.04 -8.38 -3.92
N GLY A 80 -8.02 -8.96 -4.55
CA GLY A 80 -6.62 -8.56 -4.41
C GLY A 80 -6.28 -7.20 -5.04
N TYR A 81 -7.15 -6.64 -5.89
CA TYR A 81 -6.88 -5.34 -6.50
C TYR A 81 -7.20 -4.20 -5.55
N ASN A 82 -6.16 -3.67 -4.90
CA ASN A 82 -6.20 -2.47 -4.05
C ASN A 82 -7.12 -2.66 -2.82
N ALA A 83 -7.06 -3.83 -2.17
CA ALA A 83 -7.69 -4.02 -0.86
C ALA A 83 -7.13 -2.99 0.14
N LYS A 84 -7.98 -2.47 1.03
CA LYS A 84 -7.58 -1.47 2.03
C LYS A 84 -8.07 -1.89 3.41
N ILE A 85 -7.25 -1.60 4.41
CA ILE A 85 -7.56 -1.78 5.83
C ILE A 85 -7.84 -0.40 6.41
N SER A 86 -8.86 -0.29 7.27
CA SER A 86 -9.10 0.96 8.01
C SER A 86 -7.91 1.30 8.90
N ASN A 87 -7.70 2.59 9.18
CA ASN A 87 -6.65 3.07 10.09
C ASN A 87 -6.72 2.52 11.53
N ASP A 88 -7.87 2.01 11.97
CA ASP A 88 -8.04 1.31 13.25
C ASP A 88 -7.91 -0.22 13.15
N GLY A 89 -7.61 -0.76 11.96
CA GLY A 89 -7.44 -2.19 11.71
C GLY A 89 -8.74 -3.01 11.72
N SER A 90 -9.90 -2.39 12.00
CA SER A 90 -11.14 -3.12 12.26
C SER A 90 -11.93 -3.52 11.01
N THR A 91 -11.64 -2.90 9.86
CA THR A 91 -12.41 -3.07 8.63
C THR A 91 -11.50 -3.32 7.44
N ILE A 92 -11.79 -4.37 6.68
CA ILE A 92 -11.22 -4.61 5.35
C ILE A 92 -12.25 -4.17 4.31
N VAL A 93 -11.82 -3.41 3.31
CA VAL A 93 -12.64 -3.10 2.13
C VAL A 93 -11.94 -3.58 0.88
N TYR A 94 -12.72 -4.15 -0.04
CA TYR A 94 -12.20 -4.66 -1.29
C TYR A 94 -13.25 -4.56 -2.39
N ARG A 95 -12.81 -4.62 -3.64
CA ARG A 95 -13.69 -4.70 -4.80
C ARG A 95 -13.79 -6.13 -5.31
N THR A 96 -14.93 -6.49 -5.88
CA THR A 96 -15.08 -7.72 -6.65
C THR A 96 -15.29 -7.38 -8.11
N SER A 97 -14.98 -8.30 -9.03
CA SER A 97 -15.31 -8.13 -10.44
C SER A 97 -16.10 -9.31 -11.00
N GLU A 98 -17.12 -8.99 -11.79
CA GLU A 98 -17.93 -9.92 -12.56
C GLU A 98 -18.10 -9.43 -14.00
N PHE A 99 -18.42 -10.32 -14.93
CA PHE A 99 -18.71 -9.98 -16.31
C PHE A 99 -20.17 -10.29 -16.65
N LYS A 100 -20.86 -9.30 -17.22
CA LYS A 100 -22.23 -9.43 -17.74
C LYS A 100 -22.24 -8.88 -19.16
N ASN A 101 -22.63 -9.71 -20.13
CA ASN A 101 -22.63 -9.35 -21.55
C ASN A 101 -21.30 -8.72 -22.02
N ARG A 102 -20.17 -9.34 -21.65
CA ARG A 102 -18.78 -8.88 -21.93
C ARG A 102 -18.38 -7.55 -21.27
N LEU A 103 -19.26 -6.92 -20.49
CA LEU A 103 -18.93 -5.73 -19.71
C LEU A 103 -18.50 -6.15 -18.30
N ARG A 104 -17.40 -5.55 -17.81
CA ARG A 104 -16.92 -5.74 -16.45
C ARG A 104 -17.70 -4.84 -15.49
N TYR A 105 -18.21 -5.41 -14.42
CA TYR A 105 -18.87 -4.72 -13.30
C TYR A 105 -18.07 -4.94 -12.03
N PHE A 106 -18.08 -3.93 -11.15
CA PHE A 106 -17.47 -3.99 -9.83
C PHE A 106 -18.52 -3.88 -8.74
N SER A 107 -18.34 -4.63 -7.65
CA SER A 107 -18.98 -4.35 -6.37
C SER A 107 -17.93 -3.94 -5.36
N VAL A 108 -18.32 -3.18 -4.34
CA VAL A 108 -17.45 -2.90 -3.18
C VAL A 108 -18.06 -3.57 -1.97
N LYS A 109 -17.26 -4.39 -1.29
CA LYS A 109 -17.63 -5.13 -0.09
C LYS A 109 -16.71 -4.73 1.07
N SER A 110 -17.19 -4.94 2.29
CA SER A 110 -16.43 -4.71 3.51
C SER A 110 -16.58 -5.87 4.47
N VAL A 111 -15.54 -6.14 5.25
CA VAL A 111 -15.48 -7.20 6.27
C VAL A 111 -15.08 -6.58 7.60
N ASP A 112 -15.81 -6.92 8.65
CA ASP A 112 -15.40 -6.68 10.04
C ASP A 112 -14.34 -7.72 10.42
N VAL A 113 -13.15 -7.26 10.79
CA VAL A 113 -11.98 -8.13 11.03
C VAL A 113 -12.16 -9.03 12.26
N ALA A 114 -12.93 -8.59 13.25
CA ALA A 114 -13.11 -9.34 14.50
C ALA A 114 -14.17 -10.43 14.38
N THR A 115 -15.20 -10.20 13.56
CA THR A 115 -16.38 -11.07 13.49
C THR A 115 -16.51 -11.83 12.17
N GLY A 116 -15.75 -11.44 11.14
CA GLY A 116 -15.89 -11.95 9.78
C GLY A 116 -17.18 -11.48 9.08
N LYS A 117 -17.99 -10.62 9.72
CA LYS A 117 -19.22 -10.10 9.14
C LYS A 117 -18.92 -9.36 7.85
N THR A 118 -19.64 -9.70 6.77
CA THR A 118 -19.48 -9.05 5.47
C THR A 118 -20.70 -8.20 5.10
N GLU A 119 -20.47 -7.04 4.50
CA GLU A 119 -21.50 -6.14 3.97
C GLU A 119 -21.17 -5.72 2.53
N THR A 120 -22.20 -5.44 1.73
CA THR A 120 -22.04 -4.81 0.41
C THR A 120 -22.24 -3.30 0.53
N VAL A 121 -21.19 -2.52 0.21
CA VAL A 121 -21.21 -1.05 0.20
C VAL A 121 -21.77 -0.54 -1.12
N VAL A 122 -21.36 -1.16 -2.23
CA VAL A 122 -21.80 -0.82 -3.58
C VAL A 122 -22.15 -2.09 -4.34
N LYS A 123 -23.39 -2.18 -4.81
CA LYS A 123 -23.89 -3.23 -5.71
C LYS A 123 -23.20 -3.14 -7.08
N PRO A 124 -23.24 -4.20 -7.91
CA PRO A 124 -22.58 -4.20 -9.21
C PRO A 124 -22.83 -2.95 -10.06
N THR A 125 -21.75 -2.26 -10.43
CA THR A 125 -21.76 -1.01 -11.20
C THR A 125 -20.48 -0.89 -12.03
N ARG A 126 -20.47 0.02 -13.00
CA ARG A 126 -19.29 0.36 -13.80
C ARG A 126 -18.66 1.70 -13.40
N ASN A 127 -19.22 2.35 -12.39
CA ASN A 127 -18.92 3.75 -12.06
C ASN A 127 -18.19 3.92 -10.72
N VAL A 128 -17.70 2.84 -10.09
CA VAL A 128 -16.87 2.96 -8.87
C VAL A 128 -15.55 3.62 -9.23
N SER A 129 -15.30 4.80 -8.66
CA SER A 129 -14.09 5.60 -8.89
C SER A 129 -13.10 5.57 -7.73
N ALA A 130 -13.59 5.27 -6.51
CA ALA A 130 -12.77 5.11 -5.31
C ALA A 130 -13.43 4.20 -4.28
N PHE A 131 -12.65 3.55 -3.44
CA PHE A 131 -13.12 2.85 -2.24
C PHE A 131 -12.01 2.79 -1.18
N GLY A 132 -12.41 2.70 0.09
CA GLY A 132 -11.52 2.82 1.23
C GLY A 132 -12.26 2.56 2.54
N ALA A 133 -11.55 2.58 3.66
CA ALA A 133 -12.14 2.43 4.98
C ALA A 133 -11.46 3.40 5.95
N VAL A 134 -12.26 4.00 6.83
CA VAL A 134 -11.78 4.88 7.89
C VAL A 134 -12.51 4.48 9.16
N ASN A 135 -11.74 4.09 10.16
CA ASN A 135 -12.21 3.37 11.33
C ASN A 135 -13.13 2.20 10.93
N GLY A 136 -14.11 1.86 11.77
CA GLY A 136 -15.15 0.87 11.47
C GLY A 136 -16.13 1.18 10.33
N THR A 137 -15.80 2.10 9.41
CA THR A 137 -16.66 2.52 8.30
C THR A 137 -16.01 2.33 6.94
N ALA A 138 -16.67 1.55 6.07
CA ALA A 138 -16.30 1.40 4.68
C ALA A 138 -16.93 2.48 3.79
N LEU A 139 -16.23 2.85 2.73
CA LEU A 139 -16.52 3.98 1.87
C LEU A 139 -16.33 3.59 0.41
N ALA A 140 -17.15 4.15 -0.47
CA ALA A 140 -16.96 4.05 -1.90
C ALA A 140 -17.56 5.26 -2.61
N VAL A 141 -16.97 5.65 -3.74
CA VAL A 141 -17.54 6.66 -4.64
C VAL A 141 -18.03 5.94 -5.88
N ASP A 142 -19.33 6.01 -6.13
CA ASP A 142 -20.02 5.41 -7.28
C ASP A 142 -20.63 6.55 -8.11
N GLY A 143 -20.03 6.82 -9.26
CA GLY A 143 -20.20 8.07 -9.99
C GLY A 143 -19.60 9.23 -9.20
N ASN A 144 -20.46 10.20 -8.81
CA ASN A 144 -20.07 11.38 -8.02
C ASN A 144 -20.61 11.33 -6.58
N LYS A 145 -21.17 10.20 -6.14
CA LYS A 145 -21.79 10.06 -4.83
C LYS A 145 -20.97 9.15 -3.93
N MET A 146 -20.60 9.65 -2.76
CA MET A 146 -20.02 8.84 -1.71
C MET A 146 -21.11 7.98 -1.04
N LYS A 147 -20.84 6.70 -0.90
CA LYS A 147 -21.60 5.72 -0.13
C LYS A 147 -20.76 5.32 1.07
N THR A 148 -21.36 5.32 2.26
CA THR A 148 -20.70 4.89 3.49
C THR A 148 -21.50 3.77 4.14
N LYS A 149 -20.81 2.83 4.77
CA LYS A 149 -21.41 1.72 5.50
C LYS A 149 -20.56 1.44 6.73
N ARG A 150 -21.10 1.77 7.90
CA ARG A 150 -20.51 1.34 9.18
C ARG A 150 -20.68 -0.16 9.32
N ILE A 151 -19.61 -0.86 9.65
CA ILE A 151 -19.61 -2.30 9.90
C ILE A 151 -19.17 -2.64 11.32
N SER A 152 -18.26 -1.85 11.90
CA SER A 152 -17.76 -1.98 13.25
C SER A 152 -17.62 -0.59 13.91
N GLY A 153 -17.12 -0.53 15.15
CA GLY A 153 -16.60 0.71 15.75
C GLY A 153 -17.50 1.95 15.65
N LYS A 154 -16.90 3.12 15.44
CA LYS A 154 -17.60 4.40 15.26
C LYS A 154 -17.96 4.65 13.79
N LYS A 155 -19.14 5.25 13.55
CA LYS A 155 -19.50 5.76 12.22
C LYS A 155 -18.63 6.99 11.91
N VAL A 156 -18.04 7.02 10.72
CA VAL A 156 -17.39 8.21 10.17
C VAL A 156 -18.22 8.70 8.99
N GLU A 157 -18.60 9.97 9.02
CA GLU A 157 -19.34 10.58 7.91
C GLU A 157 -18.39 11.39 7.04
N TYR A 158 -18.35 11.02 5.75
CA TYR A 158 -17.67 11.76 4.68
C TYR A 158 -16.16 12.04 4.83
N PRO A 159 -15.32 11.07 5.24
CA PRO A 159 -13.89 11.25 5.21
C PRO A 159 -13.38 11.44 3.78
N ALA A 160 -12.22 12.08 3.63
CA ALA A 160 -11.61 12.30 2.33
C ALA A 160 -11.21 10.96 1.67
N ILE A 161 -11.45 10.86 0.37
CA ILE A 161 -11.03 9.72 -0.44
C ILE A 161 -10.61 10.19 -1.83
N ALA A 162 -9.57 9.57 -2.39
CA ALA A 162 -9.06 9.89 -3.72
C ALA A 162 -9.42 8.77 -4.72
N GLY A 163 -9.86 9.18 -5.91
CA GLY A 163 -10.25 8.33 -7.02
C GLY A 163 -9.66 8.81 -8.35
N ILE A 164 -9.68 7.95 -9.36
CA ILE A 164 -9.36 8.33 -10.73
C ILE A 164 -10.62 8.26 -11.59
N VAL A 165 -10.96 9.36 -12.26
CA VAL A 165 -12.09 9.43 -13.19
C VAL A 165 -11.60 9.92 -14.54
N ASN A 166 -11.69 9.05 -15.56
CA ASN A 166 -11.22 9.33 -16.92
C ASN A 166 -9.76 9.85 -16.95
N GLY A 167 -8.89 9.27 -16.11
CA GLY A 167 -7.48 9.65 -15.99
C GLY A 167 -7.19 10.86 -15.10
N ASN A 168 -8.21 11.55 -14.59
CA ASN A 168 -8.06 12.70 -13.69
C ASN A 168 -8.06 12.27 -12.22
N LEU A 169 -7.27 12.97 -11.40
CA LEU A 169 -7.30 12.82 -9.95
C LEU A 169 -8.50 13.58 -9.38
N VAL A 170 -9.39 12.83 -8.73
CA VAL A 170 -10.59 13.34 -8.07
C VAL A 170 -10.46 13.10 -6.57
N VAL A 171 -10.67 14.14 -5.77
CA VAL A 171 -10.80 14.02 -4.31
C VAL A 171 -12.25 14.25 -3.93
N THR A 172 -12.82 13.30 -3.20
CA THR A 172 -14.15 13.41 -2.60
C THR A 172 -14.01 13.66 -1.10
N ARG A 173 -14.54 14.78 -0.62
CA ARG A 173 -14.62 15.14 0.81
C ARG A 173 -15.96 15.82 1.09
N ASP A 174 -16.52 15.64 2.29
CA ASP A 174 -17.81 16.23 2.66
C ASP A 174 -18.94 15.91 1.65
N GLY A 175 -18.88 14.71 1.06
CA GLY A 175 -19.81 14.23 0.05
C GLY A 175 -19.67 14.87 -1.34
N LYS A 176 -18.70 15.76 -1.56
CA LYS A 176 -18.47 16.46 -2.84
C LYS A 176 -17.17 16.00 -3.49
N SER A 177 -17.24 15.71 -4.79
CA SER A 177 -16.10 15.27 -5.60
C SER A 177 -15.57 16.44 -6.44
N ASN A 178 -14.26 16.69 -6.39
CA ASN A 178 -13.60 17.73 -7.18
C ASN A 178 -12.39 17.14 -7.91
N THR A 179 -12.25 17.48 -9.19
CA THR A 179 -11.02 17.22 -9.95
C THR A 179 -9.96 18.22 -9.54
N ILE A 180 -8.77 17.76 -9.15
CA ILE A 180 -7.72 18.64 -8.62
C ILE A 180 -6.45 18.71 -9.50
N ASN A 181 -6.10 17.62 -10.19
CA ASN A 181 -4.96 17.53 -11.12
C ASN A 181 -3.74 18.43 -10.79
N PRO A 182 -3.02 18.15 -9.69
CA PRO A 182 -2.02 19.08 -9.11
C PRO A 182 -0.84 19.42 -10.03
N VAL A 183 -0.54 18.56 -11.01
CA VAL A 183 0.56 18.74 -11.98
C VAL A 183 0.03 18.98 -13.40
N GLY A 184 -1.22 19.43 -13.54
CA GLY A 184 -1.85 19.71 -14.82
C GLY A 184 -2.35 18.46 -15.55
N LYS A 185 -2.43 18.54 -16.89
CA LYS A 185 -3.00 17.48 -17.74
C LYS A 185 -2.03 16.30 -17.82
N SER A 186 -2.40 15.19 -17.18
CA SER A 186 -1.67 13.92 -17.22
C SER A 186 -2.64 12.75 -16.99
N ARG A 187 -2.10 11.52 -16.92
CA ARG A 187 -2.84 10.34 -16.43
C ARG A 187 -2.41 10.02 -15.02
N TYR A 188 -3.28 10.32 -14.06
CA TYR A 188 -3.04 10.08 -12.64
C TYR A 188 -3.32 8.61 -12.28
N LEU A 189 -2.47 8.03 -11.43
CA LEU A 189 -2.52 6.65 -10.98
C LEU A 189 -2.12 6.54 -9.50
N TRP A 190 -2.38 5.37 -8.90
CA TRP A 190 -1.97 5.00 -7.54
C TRP A 190 -2.19 6.08 -6.49
N GLN A 191 -3.40 6.62 -6.49
CA GLN A 191 -3.82 7.67 -5.59
C GLN A 191 -4.23 7.11 -4.23
N SER A 192 -3.84 7.81 -3.15
CA SER A 192 -4.28 7.50 -1.79
C SER A 192 -4.27 8.77 -0.93
N VAL A 193 -5.14 8.83 0.07
CA VAL A 193 -5.17 9.93 1.05
C VAL A 193 -4.24 9.56 2.21
N SER A 194 -3.50 10.54 2.74
CA SER A 194 -2.64 10.33 3.92
C SER A 194 -3.47 9.84 5.11
N PRO A 195 -2.87 9.08 6.05
CA PRO A 195 -3.60 8.59 7.20
C PRO A 195 -4.29 9.66 8.07
N ASP A 196 -3.69 10.84 8.17
CA ASP A 196 -4.28 11.99 8.87
C ASP A 196 -5.34 12.75 8.05
N GLY A 197 -5.59 12.34 6.81
CA GLY A 197 -6.63 12.89 5.96
C GLY A 197 -6.30 14.26 5.37
N LYS A 198 -5.04 14.72 5.36
CA LYS A 198 -4.67 16.08 4.93
C LYS A 198 -4.02 16.17 3.56
N LYS A 199 -3.39 15.10 3.10
CA LYS A 199 -2.65 15.06 1.85
C LYS A 199 -3.15 13.96 0.92
N VAL A 200 -2.82 14.09 -0.35
CA VAL A 200 -3.03 13.05 -1.36
C VAL A 200 -1.69 12.69 -2.00
N LEU A 201 -1.42 11.39 -2.06
CA LEU A 201 -0.33 10.78 -2.80
C LEU A 201 -0.88 10.34 -4.14
N PHE A 202 -0.10 10.48 -5.21
CA PHE A 202 -0.44 10.02 -6.55
C PHE A 202 0.82 9.86 -7.40
N ALA A 203 0.70 9.19 -8.54
CA ALA A 203 1.77 9.08 -9.52
C ALA A 203 1.31 9.50 -10.93
N VAL A 204 2.26 9.98 -11.73
CA VAL A 204 2.06 10.36 -13.14
C VAL A 204 3.21 9.83 -14.02
N PRO A 205 2.97 9.57 -15.32
CA PRO A 205 4.02 9.15 -16.24
C PRO A 205 4.93 10.32 -16.67
N GLU A 206 6.23 10.21 -16.40
CA GLU A 206 7.31 11.14 -16.77
C GLU A 206 8.61 10.34 -17.08
N ASN A 207 8.65 9.60 -18.20
CA ASN A 207 9.75 8.66 -18.53
C ASN A 207 9.98 7.62 -17.41
N GLY A 208 8.88 7.00 -17.00
CA GLY A 208 8.76 6.21 -15.76
C GLY A 208 7.61 6.77 -14.92
N MET A 209 7.26 6.12 -13.83
CA MET A 209 6.24 6.64 -12.92
C MET A 209 6.92 7.52 -11.87
N VAL A 210 6.40 8.72 -11.68
CA VAL A 210 6.89 9.69 -10.71
C VAL A 210 5.79 9.97 -9.71
N ALA A 211 6.11 9.80 -8.42
CA ALA A 211 5.16 10.07 -7.34
C ALA A 211 5.23 11.52 -6.88
N TYR A 212 4.10 11.98 -6.38
CA TYR A 212 3.91 13.31 -5.85
C TYR A 212 3.00 13.27 -4.62
N VAL A 213 3.19 14.24 -3.74
CA VAL A 213 2.27 14.54 -2.65
C VAL A 213 1.73 15.95 -2.86
N SER A 214 0.44 16.17 -2.62
CA SER A 214 -0.14 17.52 -2.55
C SER A 214 -1.14 17.65 -1.42
N ASN A 215 -1.60 18.86 -1.14
CA ASN A 215 -2.80 19.07 -0.35
C ASN A 215 -4.03 18.42 -1.05
N LEU A 216 -5.09 18.16 -0.29
CA LEU A 216 -6.33 17.57 -0.82
C LEU A 216 -7.06 18.41 -1.89
N ASP A 217 -6.79 19.71 -1.96
CA ASP A 217 -7.32 20.60 -3.00
C ASP A 217 -6.41 20.70 -4.23
N GLY A 218 -5.28 19.98 -4.22
CA GLY A 218 -4.26 19.97 -5.26
C GLY A 218 -3.22 21.07 -5.16
N SER A 219 -3.29 21.95 -4.16
CA SER A 219 -2.24 22.94 -3.92
C SER A 219 -0.95 22.30 -3.38
N ASN A 220 0.16 23.01 -3.56
CA ASN A 220 1.49 22.63 -3.06
C ASN A 220 1.95 21.21 -3.47
N PRO A 221 1.97 20.88 -4.78
CA PRO A 221 2.51 19.60 -5.22
C PRO A 221 4.02 19.53 -4.93
N VAL A 222 4.42 18.44 -4.29
CA VAL A 222 5.80 18.08 -3.97
C VAL A 222 6.16 16.86 -4.79
N ARG A 223 7.23 16.94 -5.57
CA ARG A 223 7.74 15.83 -6.39
C ARG A 223 8.60 14.91 -5.52
N LEU A 224 8.25 13.64 -5.45
CA LEU A 224 9.02 12.63 -4.69
C LEU A 224 10.07 11.91 -5.54
N GLY A 225 10.01 12.08 -6.86
CA GLY A 225 10.90 11.38 -7.80
C GLY A 225 10.28 10.09 -8.36
N ARG A 226 11.11 9.29 -9.04
CA ARG A 226 10.69 8.05 -9.68
C ARG A 226 10.24 7.07 -8.60
N LEU A 227 8.96 6.72 -8.59
CA LEU A 227 8.40 5.86 -7.57
C LEU A 227 7.05 5.33 -8.07
N SER A 228 6.98 4.02 -8.27
CA SER A 228 5.78 3.33 -8.72
C SER A 228 5.13 2.57 -7.56
N ALA A 229 3.83 2.27 -7.69
CA ALA A 229 2.98 1.75 -6.61
C ALA A 229 3.25 2.40 -5.24
N PRO A 230 3.24 3.75 -5.14
CA PRO A 230 3.61 4.41 -3.90
C PRO A 230 2.51 4.23 -2.84
N GLU A 231 2.91 3.98 -1.60
CA GLU A 231 2.02 3.84 -0.44
C GLU A 231 2.58 4.66 0.74
N TRP A 232 1.68 5.18 1.57
CA TRP A 232 2.05 5.94 2.76
C TRP A 232 2.71 5.04 3.82
N MET A 233 3.74 5.56 4.47
CA MET A 233 4.35 5.00 5.67
C MET A 233 4.24 6.03 6.80
N GLY A 234 3.25 5.85 7.68
CA GLY A 234 2.79 6.93 8.56
C GLY A 234 2.32 8.15 7.76
N ASN A 235 2.58 9.36 8.26
CA ASN A 235 2.20 10.61 7.59
C ASN A 235 3.37 11.32 6.91
N ASP A 236 4.61 10.91 7.20
CA ASP A 236 5.81 11.66 6.84
C ASP A 236 6.65 10.97 5.78
N TRP A 237 6.39 9.69 5.49
CA TRP A 237 7.14 8.90 4.52
C TRP A 237 6.22 8.25 3.49
N VAL A 238 6.79 7.97 2.33
CA VAL A 238 6.18 7.20 1.25
C VAL A 238 7.16 6.12 0.85
N VAL A 239 6.65 4.89 0.68
CA VAL A 239 7.40 3.76 0.13
C VAL A 239 6.88 3.43 -1.25
N GLY A 240 7.72 2.88 -2.11
CA GLY A 240 7.32 2.44 -3.45
C GLY A 240 8.44 1.71 -4.16
N MET A 241 8.24 1.45 -5.44
CA MET A 241 9.19 0.71 -6.27
C MET A 241 9.93 1.63 -7.22
N VAL A 242 11.20 1.32 -7.47
CA VAL A 242 11.95 1.83 -8.60
C VAL A 242 12.24 0.65 -9.51
N ASP A 243 11.33 0.43 -10.45
CA ASP A 243 11.26 -0.77 -11.28
C ASP A 243 11.63 -0.49 -12.74
N LYS A 244 12.08 -1.49 -13.49
CA LYS A 244 12.18 -1.45 -14.95
C LYS A 244 11.45 -2.67 -15.49
N ASP A 245 10.82 -2.52 -16.65
CA ASP A 245 10.16 -3.60 -17.36
C ASP A 245 10.59 -3.63 -18.83
N ASN A 246 10.37 -4.76 -19.49
CA ASN A 246 10.59 -4.94 -20.93
C ASN A 246 9.27 -4.96 -21.74
N GLY A 247 8.17 -4.50 -21.15
CA GLY A 247 6.81 -4.60 -21.70
C GLY A 247 6.07 -5.90 -21.38
N GLU A 248 6.74 -6.94 -20.89
CA GLU A 248 6.13 -8.22 -20.52
C GLU A 248 6.24 -8.49 -19.01
N VAL A 249 7.42 -8.27 -18.45
CA VAL A 249 7.74 -8.51 -17.04
C VAL A 249 8.61 -7.40 -16.47
N VAL A 250 8.54 -7.22 -15.15
CA VAL A 250 9.52 -6.42 -14.42
C VAL A 250 10.85 -7.17 -14.42
N THR A 251 11.92 -6.50 -14.81
CA THR A 251 13.28 -7.07 -14.94
C THR A 251 14.21 -6.62 -13.83
N GLU A 252 13.95 -5.45 -13.24
CA GLU A 252 14.66 -4.90 -12.10
C GLU A 252 13.65 -4.19 -11.21
N SER A 253 13.76 -4.31 -9.88
CA SER A 253 12.97 -3.48 -8.96
C SER A 253 13.58 -3.45 -7.57
N VAL A 254 13.65 -2.25 -6.99
CA VAL A 254 14.03 -2.03 -5.60
C VAL A 254 12.93 -1.31 -4.84
N ILE A 255 12.81 -1.57 -3.54
CA ILE A 255 11.97 -0.78 -2.64
C ILE A 255 12.73 0.48 -2.23
N VAL A 256 12.07 1.62 -2.32
CA VAL A 256 12.58 2.94 -1.94
C VAL A 256 11.62 3.59 -0.95
N ALA A 257 12.18 4.31 0.01
CA ALA A 257 11.45 5.24 0.86
C ALA A 257 11.90 6.68 0.59
N VAL A 258 10.99 7.64 0.73
CA VAL A 258 11.23 9.08 0.57
C VAL A 258 10.32 9.84 1.54
N ARG A 259 10.78 10.95 2.11
CA ARG A 259 9.91 11.80 2.91
C ARG A 259 8.84 12.45 2.04
N ALA A 260 7.67 12.69 2.62
CA ALA A 260 6.53 13.30 1.94
C ALA A 260 6.78 14.77 1.51
N ASP A 261 7.87 15.38 1.98
CA ASP A 261 8.37 16.68 1.53
C ASP A 261 9.39 16.59 0.37
N GLY A 262 9.69 15.38 -0.11
CA GLY A 262 10.60 15.11 -1.21
C GLY A 262 12.07 14.91 -0.81
N SER A 263 12.40 15.06 0.47
CA SER A 263 13.74 14.79 0.99
C SER A 263 13.98 13.32 1.34
N ASP A 264 15.22 12.97 1.70
CA ASP A 264 15.61 11.63 2.17
C ASP A 264 15.21 10.45 1.28
N TYR A 265 15.37 10.60 -0.03
CA TYR A 265 15.16 9.53 -1.00
C TYR A 265 16.21 8.41 -0.85
N THR A 266 15.80 7.24 -0.34
CA THR A 266 16.70 6.16 0.11
C THR A 266 16.22 4.80 -0.40
N ALA A 267 17.11 4.07 -1.10
CA ALA A 267 16.86 2.68 -1.46
C ALA A 267 16.98 1.77 -0.22
N LEU A 268 16.00 0.89 -0.01
CA LEU A 268 15.91 -0.02 1.13
C LEU A 268 16.31 -1.46 0.77
N THR A 269 16.35 -1.78 -0.53
CA THR A 269 16.81 -3.07 -1.05
C THR A 269 17.93 -2.84 -2.06
N ASP A 270 18.87 -3.78 -2.16
CA ASP A 270 20.07 -3.66 -3.00
C ASP A 270 19.88 -4.05 -4.48
N GLY A 271 18.71 -4.61 -4.81
CA GLY A 271 18.38 -5.09 -6.16
C GLY A 271 18.82 -6.52 -6.46
N SER A 272 19.25 -7.28 -5.45
CA SER A 272 19.56 -8.72 -5.59
C SER A 272 18.32 -9.57 -5.90
N GLN A 273 17.13 -9.03 -5.62
CA GLN A 273 15.82 -9.63 -5.91
C GLN A 273 14.89 -8.54 -6.48
N ILE A 274 13.97 -8.94 -7.35
CA ILE A 274 12.93 -8.04 -7.87
C ILE A 274 11.85 -7.87 -6.79
N CYS A 275 11.93 -6.76 -6.06
CA CYS A 275 11.03 -6.47 -4.94
C CYS A 275 9.85 -5.60 -5.40
N MET A 276 8.62 -5.97 -5.04
CA MET A 276 7.39 -5.42 -5.64
C MET A 276 6.27 -5.18 -4.63
N TYR A 277 5.43 -4.18 -4.95
CA TYR A 277 4.19 -3.82 -4.28
C TYR A 277 4.33 -3.67 -2.75
N PRO A 278 5.13 -2.70 -2.28
CA PRO A 278 5.31 -2.49 -0.86
C PRO A 278 4.02 -1.96 -0.19
N SER A 279 3.87 -2.27 1.09
CA SER A 279 2.89 -1.69 2.00
C SER A 279 3.55 -1.45 3.35
N ALA A 280 3.18 -0.39 4.07
CA ALA A 280 3.84 -0.01 5.31
C ALA A 280 2.85 0.21 6.47
N SER A 281 3.31 -0.04 7.69
CA SER A 281 2.52 0.16 8.90
C SER A 281 2.37 1.65 9.24
N MET A 282 1.35 1.96 10.05
CA MET A 282 0.98 3.33 10.40
C MET A 282 2.02 4.00 11.30
N ASP A 283 2.70 3.21 12.12
CA ASP A 283 3.75 3.65 13.04
C ASP A 283 5.12 3.85 12.34
N ALA A 284 5.19 3.63 11.02
CA ALA A 284 6.40 3.74 10.21
C ALA A 284 7.56 2.86 10.67
N THR A 285 7.27 1.67 11.20
CA THR A 285 8.30 0.71 11.68
C THR A 285 8.42 -0.56 10.83
N LYS A 286 7.40 -0.89 10.03
CA LYS A 286 7.37 -2.12 9.24
C LYS A 286 6.95 -1.82 7.79
N ILE A 287 7.60 -2.52 6.86
CA ILE A 287 7.27 -2.54 5.44
C ILE A 287 7.16 -4.02 5.04
N VAL A 288 6.13 -4.37 4.27
CA VAL A 288 6.01 -5.67 3.61
C VAL A 288 6.02 -5.48 2.12
N TYR A 289 6.53 -6.46 1.38
CA TYR A 289 6.51 -6.48 -0.08
C TYR A 289 6.60 -7.93 -0.55
N ASN A 290 6.36 -8.17 -1.84
CA ASN A 290 6.55 -9.49 -2.45
C ASN A 290 7.70 -9.48 -3.46
N THR A 291 8.37 -10.61 -3.66
CA THR A 291 9.27 -10.79 -4.81
C THR A 291 8.48 -11.14 -6.07
N ALA A 292 9.12 -11.13 -7.24
CA ALA A 292 8.51 -11.60 -8.49
C ALA A 292 7.98 -13.05 -8.39
N GLU A 293 8.63 -13.90 -7.60
CA GLU A 293 8.23 -15.29 -7.34
C GLU A 293 7.11 -15.42 -6.28
N GLY A 294 6.62 -14.30 -5.74
CA GLY A 294 5.54 -14.30 -4.75
C GLY A 294 5.98 -14.68 -3.33
N LYS A 295 7.26 -14.47 -2.98
CA LYS A 295 7.71 -14.56 -1.59
C LYS A 295 7.40 -13.25 -0.88
N ILE A 296 6.73 -13.30 0.27
CA ILE A 296 6.48 -12.10 1.08
C ILE A 296 7.65 -11.86 2.02
N HIS A 297 8.10 -10.61 2.10
CA HIS A 297 9.12 -10.15 3.03
C HIS A 297 8.51 -9.23 4.07
N LEU A 298 9.03 -9.28 5.30
CA LEU A 298 8.80 -8.31 6.35
C LEU A 298 10.12 -7.59 6.65
N MET A 299 10.15 -6.32 6.29
CA MET A 299 11.24 -5.40 6.58
C MET A 299 10.89 -4.55 7.81
N LYS A 300 11.79 -4.52 8.78
CA LYS A 300 11.72 -3.58 9.91
C LYS A 300 12.62 -2.41 9.61
N VAL A 301 12.11 -1.20 9.83
CA VAL A 301 12.83 0.05 9.59
C VAL A 301 12.82 0.92 10.83
N LYS A 302 13.80 1.80 10.91
CA LYS A 302 13.88 2.87 11.91
C LYS A 302 13.97 4.19 11.18
N THR A 303 13.00 5.07 11.43
CA THR A 303 13.02 6.44 10.92
C THR A 303 13.62 7.36 11.97
N THR A 304 14.39 8.34 11.52
CA THR A 304 14.79 9.50 12.33
C THR A 304 13.78 10.61 12.08
N LYS A 305 13.40 11.33 13.15
CA LYS A 305 12.53 12.51 13.02
C LYS A 305 13.20 13.60 12.20
#